data_AF-A0A7N4PMW3-F1
#
_entry.id   AF-A0A7N4PMW3-F1
#
_cell.length_a   1.000
_cell.length_b   1.000
_cell.length_c   1.000
_cell.angle_alpha   90.00
_cell.angle_beta   90.00
_cell.angle_gamma   90.00
#
_symmetry.space_group_name_H-M   'P 1'
#
loop_
_entity.id
_entity.type
_entity.pdbx_description
1 polymer ?
#
loop_
_entity_poly.entity_id
_entity_poly.type
_entity_poly.pdbx_seq_one_letter_code
_entity_poly.pdbx_strand_id
1 'polypeptide(L)'
;MAGVLSAERLEVSIDGLTLSPDPEERPSAEGAPLLPPPPAGSEPEAAPERRQEAGENEAAAEGPAPAAPPAPARVTAADDSLCLEEFWGFGLEELYTLALRFFKDKDGKAFHPTYEEKLKLVALYKQVLWGPCNPDTYPEVGFFDVLGNDRRKEWAALGNLSKEDAMLEFVKLLNRCCYLFSTYVTSHKIEKQEQEKRRKEEEEQRRREKEEKERLQREEEKRIQEESERLKREAEERRRIEEEKLRLEQQKQHYRNSKKQQQLERLCLQHQR
;
A
#
# COMPACT_ATOMS: atom_id res chain seq x y z
N MET A 1 34.06 18.15 -5.51
CA MET A 1 33.65 17.91 -4.11
C MET A 1 32.27 17.27 -4.14
N ALA A 2 32.22 15.95 -4.29
CA ALA A 2 30.98 15.18 -4.30
C ALA A 2 30.63 14.80 -2.86
N GLY A 3 29.50 15.30 -2.36
CA GLY A 3 28.96 14.91 -1.06
C GLY A 3 28.17 13.62 -1.20
N VAL A 4 28.85 12.50 -0.94
CA VAL A 4 28.21 11.22 -0.60
C VAL A 4 27.67 11.37 0.82
N LEU A 5 26.35 11.40 0.98
CA LEU A 5 25.73 11.25 2.30
C LEU A 5 25.20 9.82 2.41
N SER A 6 26.02 9.02 3.08
CA SER A 6 25.80 7.66 3.52
C SER A 6 24.49 7.54 4.27
N ALA A 7 23.72 6.50 3.92
CA ALA A 7 22.61 6.02 4.72
C ALA A 7 23.17 5.45 6.05
N GLU A 8 23.12 6.24 7.10
CA GLU A 8 23.38 5.77 8.46
C GLU A 8 22.20 4.90 8.93
N ARG A 9 22.37 3.63 8.60
CA ARG A 9 21.96 2.42 9.32
C ARG A 9 21.63 2.68 10.80
N LEU A 10 20.35 2.87 11.08
CA LEU A 10 19.79 2.77 12.44
C LEU A 10 19.63 1.28 12.77
N GLU A 11 20.66 0.72 13.39
CA GLU A 11 20.57 -0.53 14.14
C GLU A 11 19.84 -0.23 15.45
N VAL A 12 18.58 -0.66 15.53
CA VAL A 12 17.92 -0.86 16.82
C VAL A 12 17.75 -2.36 16.97
N SER A 13 18.67 -2.98 17.71
CA SER A 13 18.55 -4.35 18.16
C SER A 13 17.19 -4.54 18.82
N ILE A 14 16.43 -5.51 18.33
CA ILE A 14 15.30 -6.09 19.06
C ILE A 14 15.52 -7.61 19.15
N ASP A 15 16.67 -7.98 19.71
CA ASP A 15 16.91 -9.35 20.15
C ASP A 15 16.21 -9.57 21.49
N GLY A 16 14.94 -9.93 21.38
CA GLY A 16 14.10 -10.38 22.49
C GLY A 16 13.06 -11.40 22.08
N LEU A 17 13.24 -12.07 20.92
CA LEU A 17 12.43 -13.23 20.55
C LEU A 17 13.18 -14.10 19.50
N THR A 18 14.22 -14.80 19.96
CA THR A 18 14.84 -15.88 19.16
C THR A 18 13.89 -17.06 19.10
N LEU A 19 13.16 -17.19 17.99
CA LEU A 19 12.77 -18.51 17.50
C LEU A 19 14.02 -19.08 16.81
N SER A 20 14.82 -19.82 17.58
CA SER A 20 15.94 -20.56 17.02
C SER A 20 15.42 -21.57 15.98
N PRO A 21 15.98 -21.60 14.76
CA PRO A 21 15.87 -22.76 13.89
C PRO A 21 16.81 -23.83 14.44
N ASP A 22 16.27 -25.02 14.73
CA ASP A 22 17.02 -26.20 15.16
C ASP A 22 17.81 -26.76 13.95
N PRO A 23 19.15 -26.88 13.98
CA PRO A 23 19.89 -27.71 13.05
C PRO A 23 20.24 -29.07 13.70
N GLU A 24 20.10 -30.11 12.89
CA GLU A 24 20.52 -31.49 13.16
C GLU A 24 21.85 -31.61 13.92
N GLU A 25 21.91 -32.51 14.90
CA GLU A 25 22.99 -33.50 15.03
C GLU A 25 22.62 -34.61 16.02
N ARG A 26 22.71 -35.88 15.56
CA ARG A 26 22.85 -37.07 16.43
C ARG A 26 24.26 -37.05 17.06
N PRO A 27 24.48 -37.72 18.20
CA PRO A 27 25.03 -39.08 18.09
C PRO A 27 24.50 -40.11 19.12
N SER A 28 24.82 -41.36 18.79
CA SER A 28 24.51 -42.65 19.40
C SER A 28 24.71 -42.86 20.91
N ALA A 29 23.97 -43.84 21.40
CA ALA A 29 24.43 -45.06 22.11
C ALA A 29 23.97 -45.27 23.57
N GLU A 30 23.23 -46.38 23.72
CA GLU A 30 23.29 -47.39 24.79
C GLU A 30 22.81 -47.04 26.22
N GLY A 31 21.90 -47.88 26.72
CA GLY A 31 21.65 -48.03 28.16
C GLY A 31 20.22 -48.39 28.55
N ALA A 32 19.79 -49.63 28.33
CA ALA A 32 18.67 -50.24 29.07
C ALA A 32 19.04 -50.40 30.56
N PRO A 33 18.10 -50.55 31.52
CA PRO A 33 17.34 -51.80 31.66
C PRO A 33 15.87 -51.71 32.19
N LEU A 34 15.05 -52.61 31.62
CA LEU A 34 13.98 -53.47 32.17
C LEU A 34 13.32 -53.20 33.55
N LEU A 35 11.97 -53.24 33.57
CA LEU A 35 11.04 -54.12 34.33
C LEU A 35 9.63 -53.46 34.47
N PRO A 36 8.53 -54.16 34.86
CA PRO A 36 7.71 -55.12 34.09
C PRO A 36 6.20 -54.71 34.01
N PRO A 37 5.32 -55.43 33.27
CA PRO A 37 3.90 -55.07 33.14
C PRO A 37 3.00 -55.72 34.22
N PRO A 38 1.85 -55.12 34.59
CA PRO A 38 0.80 -55.79 35.37
C PRO A 38 -0.29 -56.44 34.47
N PRO A 39 -1.09 -57.38 35.02
CA PRO A 39 -1.66 -58.51 34.30
C PRO A 39 -3.13 -58.33 33.84
N ALA A 40 -3.52 -59.24 32.95
CA ALA A 40 -4.89 -59.50 32.50
C ALA A 40 -5.78 -60.18 33.57
N GLY A 41 -7.10 -59.99 33.43
CA GLY A 41 -8.20 -60.62 34.18
C GLY A 41 -9.05 -59.55 34.87
N SER A 42 -10.39 -59.46 34.75
CA SER A 42 -11.38 -60.48 34.42
C SER A 42 -12.70 -59.78 34.06
N GLU A 43 -13.36 -60.17 32.96
CA GLU A 43 -14.84 -60.14 32.86
C GLU A 43 -15.40 -61.23 33.80
N PRO A 44 -16.65 -61.15 34.34
CA PRO A 44 -17.88 -61.23 33.54
C PRO A 44 -19.11 -60.47 34.10
N GLU A 45 -20.09 -60.19 33.23
CA GLU A 45 -21.44 -60.78 33.32
C GLU A 45 -22.42 -60.05 32.38
N ALA A 46 -22.94 -60.82 31.43
CA ALA A 46 -24.04 -60.48 30.56
C ALA A 46 -25.24 -61.35 30.92
N ALA A 47 -26.44 -60.76 30.95
CA ALA A 47 -27.73 -61.44 30.95
C ALA A 47 -28.82 -60.46 30.42
N PRO A 48 -29.99 -60.93 29.97
CA PRO A 48 -30.15 -61.61 28.68
C PRO A 48 -31.27 -60.99 27.81
N GLU A 49 -31.30 -61.45 26.56
CA GLU A 49 -32.34 -61.23 25.54
C GLU A 49 -33.77 -61.56 26.01
N ARG A 50 -34.76 -60.88 25.42
CA ARG A 50 -36.02 -61.53 25.06
C ARG A 50 -36.52 -61.10 23.68
N ARG A 51 -36.53 -62.13 22.83
CA ARG A 51 -37.01 -62.32 21.46
C ARG A 51 -38.54 -62.16 21.33
N GLN A 52 -39.02 -61.66 20.18
CA GLN A 52 -39.91 -62.34 19.19
C GLN A 52 -40.56 -61.30 18.26
N GLU A 53 -40.26 -61.37 16.95
CA GLU A 53 -41.09 -61.95 15.85
C GLU A 53 -42.27 -61.06 15.44
N ALA A 54 -42.75 -60.96 14.21
CA ALA A 54 -42.38 -61.29 12.83
C ALA A 54 -43.51 -60.63 12.00
N GLY A 55 -43.29 -60.27 10.74
CA GLY A 55 -44.39 -59.82 9.89
C GLY A 55 -43.93 -59.23 8.56
N GLU A 56 -44.23 -59.97 7.50
CA GLU A 56 -43.80 -59.81 6.12
C GLU A 56 -44.67 -58.82 5.30
N ASN A 57 -44.07 -58.30 4.22
CA ASN A 57 -44.63 -57.93 2.90
C ASN A 57 -45.92 -57.08 2.79
N GLU A 58 -45.87 -55.97 2.06
CA GLU A 58 -46.35 -55.89 0.66
C GLU A 58 -46.21 -54.48 0.07
N ALA A 59 -46.15 -54.45 -1.26
CA ALA A 59 -45.93 -53.30 -2.13
C ALA A 59 -47.22 -52.53 -2.47
N ALA A 60 -47.12 -51.20 -2.63
CA ALA A 60 -47.99 -50.36 -3.45
C ALA A 60 -47.32 -48.98 -3.57
N ALA A 61 -46.83 -48.58 -4.75
CA ALA A 61 -47.57 -47.86 -5.79
C ALA A 61 -47.43 -46.32 -5.66
N GLU A 62 -47.25 -45.71 -6.82
CA GLU A 62 -46.83 -44.33 -7.10
C GLU A 62 -47.68 -43.21 -6.47
N GLY A 63 -46.99 -42.09 -6.17
CA GLY A 63 -47.56 -40.76 -6.07
C GLY A 63 -46.44 -39.70 -6.07
N PRO A 64 -46.48 -38.67 -6.94
CA PRO A 64 -45.37 -37.72 -7.08
C PRO A 64 -45.37 -36.72 -5.91
N ALA A 65 -44.25 -36.63 -5.20
CA ALA A 65 -44.05 -35.65 -4.14
C ALA A 65 -43.96 -34.22 -4.71
N PRO A 66 -44.65 -33.23 -4.11
CA PRO A 66 -44.61 -31.85 -4.56
C PRO A 66 -43.23 -31.21 -4.29
N ALA A 67 -42.81 -30.37 -5.24
CA ALA A 67 -41.55 -29.67 -5.27
C ALA A 67 -41.18 -29.02 -3.91
N ALA A 68 -39.94 -29.29 -3.48
CA ALA A 68 -39.30 -28.60 -2.39
C ALA A 68 -39.29 -27.07 -2.64
N PRO A 69 -39.50 -26.23 -1.61
CA PRO A 69 -39.37 -24.79 -1.75
C PRO A 69 -37.92 -24.43 -2.15
N PRO A 70 -37.71 -23.40 -3.00
CA PRO A 70 -36.37 -22.96 -3.35
C PRO A 70 -35.64 -22.53 -2.07
N ALA A 71 -34.42 -23.05 -1.89
CA ALA A 71 -33.50 -22.60 -0.85
C ALA A 71 -33.39 -21.07 -0.86
N PRO A 72 -33.26 -20.41 0.31
CA PRO A 72 -33.11 -18.97 0.36
C PRO A 72 -31.87 -18.59 -0.47
N ALA A 73 -32.07 -17.70 -1.44
CA ALA A 73 -31.00 -17.14 -2.24
C ALA A 73 -29.86 -16.72 -1.29
N ARG A 74 -28.68 -17.31 -1.47
CA ARG A 74 -27.46 -16.86 -0.80
C ARG A 74 -27.33 -15.37 -1.13
N VAL A 75 -27.57 -14.52 -0.14
CA VAL A 75 -27.15 -13.11 -0.19
C VAL A 75 -25.68 -13.18 -0.54
N THR A 76 -25.32 -12.59 -1.68
CA THR A 76 -24.02 -12.86 -2.29
C THR A 76 -22.95 -12.14 -1.47
N ALA A 77 -21.76 -12.71 -1.35
CA ALA A 77 -20.63 -12.06 -0.67
C ALA A 77 -20.31 -10.65 -1.23
N ALA A 78 -20.79 -10.36 -2.45
CA ALA A 78 -20.72 -9.04 -3.07
C ALA A 78 -21.65 -7.99 -2.41
N ASP A 79 -22.83 -8.40 -1.94
CA ASP A 79 -23.78 -7.51 -1.26
C ASP A 79 -23.27 -7.09 0.13
N ASP A 80 -22.61 -8.01 0.83
CA ASP A 80 -21.96 -7.73 2.12
C ASP A 80 -20.72 -6.82 1.96
N SER A 81 -19.97 -6.98 0.86
CA SER A 81 -18.78 -6.15 0.58
C SER A 81 -19.13 -4.68 0.33
N LEU A 82 -20.23 -4.38 -0.38
CA LEU A 82 -20.66 -3.00 -0.64
C LEU A 82 -21.21 -2.32 0.62
N CYS A 83 -21.94 -3.07 1.46
CA CYS A 83 -22.46 -2.56 2.73
C CYS A 83 -21.32 -2.20 3.71
N LEU A 84 -20.24 -2.99 3.70
CA LEU A 84 -19.06 -2.75 4.53
C LEU A 84 -18.28 -1.49 4.12
N GLU A 85 -18.12 -1.25 2.81
CA GLU A 85 -17.48 -0.03 2.32
C GLU A 85 -18.29 1.22 2.70
N GLU A 86 -19.62 1.14 2.65
CA GLU A 86 -20.48 2.26 3.02
C GLU A 86 -20.42 2.57 4.52
N PHE A 87 -20.49 1.54 5.37
CA PHE A 87 -20.48 1.71 6.82
C PHE A 87 -19.09 2.08 7.37
N TRP A 88 -18.03 1.37 6.94
CA TRP A 88 -16.68 1.56 7.48
C TRP A 88 -15.81 2.50 6.65
N GLY A 89 -16.10 2.72 5.37
CA GLY A 89 -15.27 3.53 4.47
C GLY A 89 -14.01 2.84 3.97
N PHE A 90 -13.88 1.53 4.17
CA PHE A 90 -12.74 0.71 3.77
C PHE A 90 -13.23 -0.60 3.15
N GLY A 91 -12.51 -1.10 2.16
CA GLY A 91 -12.71 -2.47 1.67
C GLY A 91 -12.38 -3.50 2.75
N LEU A 92 -12.94 -4.71 2.61
CA LEU A 92 -12.81 -5.77 3.61
C LEU A 92 -11.35 -6.11 3.97
N GLU A 93 -10.46 -6.18 2.97
CA GLU A 93 -9.04 -6.46 3.20
C GLU A 93 -8.31 -5.34 3.97
N GLU A 94 -8.60 -4.08 3.63
CA GLU A 94 -8.05 -2.90 4.31
C GLU A 94 -8.54 -2.85 5.76
N LEU A 95 -9.84 -3.09 5.97
CA LEU A 95 -10.48 -3.11 7.28
C LEU A 95 -9.94 -4.24 8.15
N TYR A 96 -9.77 -5.43 7.59
CA TYR A 96 -9.15 -6.56 8.27
C TYR A 96 -7.69 -6.26 8.66
N THR A 97 -6.93 -5.58 7.80
CA THR A 97 -5.57 -5.16 8.12
C THR A 97 -5.53 -4.15 9.27
N LEU A 98 -6.44 -3.18 9.29
CA LEU A 98 -6.60 -2.26 10.43
C LEU A 98 -7.01 -3.00 11.70
N ALA A 99 -7.92 -3.97 11.59
CA ALA A 99 -8.32 -4.84 12.69
C ALA A 99 -7.15 -5.65 13.27
N LEU A 100 -6.29 -6.22 12.42
CA LEU A 100 -5.09 -6.93 12.86
C LEU A 100 -4.08 -6.03 13.56
N ARG A 101 -3.85 -4.81 13.05
CA ARG A 101 -2.98 -3.82 13.71
C ARG A 101 -3.53 -3.44 15.08
N PHE A 102 -4.82 -3.11 15.14
CA PHE A 102 -5.50 -2.79 16.39
C PHE A 102 -5.41 -3.95 17.39
N PHE A 103 -5.69 -5.17 16.96
CA PHE A 103 -5.59 -6.37 17.79
C PHE A 103 -4.16 -6.53 18.36
N LYS A 104 -3.12 -6.43 17.53
CA LYS A 104 -1.72 -6.55 17.98
C LYS A 104 -1.30 -5.45 18.95
N ASP A 105 -1.72 -4.22 18.69
CA ASP A 105 -1.28 -3.05 19.48
C ASP A 105 -1.99 -2.96 20.83
N LYS A 106 -3.22 -3.49 20.91
CA LYS A 106 -4.13 -3.31 22.06
C LYS A 106 -4.40 -4.59 22.85
N ASP A 107 -4.07 -5.78 22.33
CA ASP A 107 -4.17 -7.05 23.08
C ASP A 107 -3.31 -6.96 24.35
N GLY A 108 -3.92 -7.25 25.50
CA GLY A 108 -3.28 -7.18 26.81
C GLY A 108 -3.06 -5.78 27.39
N LYS A 109 -3.37 -4.70 26.66
CA LYS A 109 -3.19 -3.31 27.13
C LYS A 109 -4.49 -2.55 27.32
N ALA A 110 -5.43 -2.67 26.38
CA ALA A 110 -6.63 -1.83 26.35
C ALA A 110 -7.95 -2.61 26.31
N PHE A 111 -7.92 -3.90 25.97
CA PHE A 111 -9.06 -4.79 26.15
C PHE A 111 -8.59 -6.21 26.42
N HIS A 112 -9.41 -6.96 27.16
CA HIS A 112 -9.12 -8.33 27.57
C HIS A 112 -10.20 -9.23 26.97
N PRO A 113 -10.02 -9.71 25.72
CA PRO A 113 -10.94 -10.67 25.14
C PRO A 113 -10.96 -11.92 26.02
N THR A 114 -12.14 -12.53 26.16
CA THR A 114 -12.26 -13.79 26.88
C THR A 114 -11.40 -14.87 26.22
N TYR A 115 -11.08 -15.92 26.97
CA TYR A 115 -10.29 -17.04 26.46
C TYR A 115 -10.88 -17.60 25.15
N GLU A 116 -12.19 -17.81 25.12
CA GLU A 116 -12.90 -18.30 23.93
C GLU A 116 -12.84 -17.32 22.75
N GLU A 117 -13.05 -16.02 22.99
CA GLU A 117 -12.95 -15.00 21.94
C GLU A 117 -11.53 -14.92 21.37
N LYS A 118 -10.51 -15.04 22.25
CA LYS A 118 -9.11 -15.07 21.82
C LYS A 118 -8.81 -16.29 20.96
N LEU A 119 -9.32 -17.47 21.32
CA LEU A 119 -9.20 -18.66 20.48
C LEU A 119 -9.88 -18.48 19.13
N LYS A 120 -11.09 -17.92 19.09
CA LYS A 120 -11.83 -17.64 17.85
C LYS A 120 -11.12 -16.62 16.96
N LEU A 121 -10.59 -15.54 17.51
CA LEU A 121 -9.79 -14.55 16.77
C LEU A 121 -8.55 -15.21 16.15
N VAL A 122 -7.86 -16.08 16.90
CA VAL A 122 -6.71 -16.83 16.39
C VAL A 122 -7.14 -17.82 15.30
N ALA A 123 -8.24 -18.55 15.48
CA ALA A 123 -8.77 -19.48 14.50
C ALA A 123 -9.12 -18.77 13.18
N LEU A 124 -9.82 -17.63 13.25
CA LEU A 124 -10.17 -16.82 12.09
C LEU A 124 -8.92 -16.26 11.38
N TYR A 125 -7.91 -15.81 12.13
CA TYR A 125 -6.63 -15.39 11.57
C TYR A 125 -5.93 -16.52 10.81
N LYS A 126 -5.91 -17.74 11.38
CA LYS A 126 -5.34 -18.92 10.71
C LYS A 126 -6.13 -19.30 9.47
N GLN A 127 -7.46 -19.24 9.51
CA GLN A 127 -8.32 -19.48 8.35
C GLN A 127 -8.01 -18.52 7.20
N VAL A 128 -7.77 -17.23 7.50
CA VAL A 128 -7.41 -16.24 6.48
C VAL A 128 -6.04 -16.51 5.84
N LEU A 129 -5.07 -17.00 6.63
CA LEU A 129 -3.71 -17.27 6.15
C LEU A 129 -3.56 -18.59 5.41
N TRP A 130 -4.15 -19.66 5.96
CA TRP A 130 -3.91 -21.03 5.55
C TRP A 130 -5.15 -21.73 4.99
N GLY A 131 -6.31 -21.08 5.04
CA GLY A 131 -7.58 -21.67 4.62
C GLY A 131 -8.12 -22.68 5.65
N PRO A 132 -9.00 -23.60 5.21
CA PRO A 132 -9.59 -24.63 6.05
C PRO A 132 -8.54 -25.45 6.81
N CYS A 133 -8.86 -25.80 8.06
CA CYS A 133 -7.97 -26.59 8.90
C CYS A 133 -7.80 -28.01 8.32
N ASN A 134 -6.61 -28.32 7.81
CA ASN A 134 -6.27 -29.66 7.35
C ASN A 134 -5.69 -30.50 8.49
N PRO A 135 -6.25 -31.69 8.78
CA PRO A 135 -5.75 -32.56 9.84
C PRO A 135 -4.33 -33.06 9.57
N ASP A 136 -3.92 -33.17 8.31
CA ASP A 136 -2.60 -33.67 7.91
C ASP A 136 -1.46 -32.65 8.11
N THR A 137 -1.81 -31.37 8.31
CA THR A 137 -0.83 -30.28 8.44
C THR A 137 -0.35 -30.07 9.88
N TYR A 138 -1.00 -30.72 10.86
CA TYR A 138 -0.66 -30.57 12.27
C TYR A 138 -0.43 -31.93 12.95
N PRO A 139 0.80 -32.21 13.44
CA PRO A 139 1.07 -33.43 14.20
C PRO A 139 0.20 -33.47 15.45
N GLU A 140 -0.22 -34.66 15.89
CA GLU A 140 -1.13 -34.83 17.02
C GLU A 140 -0.64 -34.06 18.25
N VAL A 141 -1.48 -33.13 18.75
CA VAL A 141 -1.13 -32.35 19.94
C VAL A 141 -1.20 -33.31 21.12
N GLY A 142 -0.09 -33.40 21.88
CA GLY A 142 -0.02 -34.30 23.02
C GLY A 142 -1.10 -34.00 24.06
N PHE A 143 -1.56 -35.03 24.77
CA PHE A 143 -2.64 -34.94 25.76
C PHE A 143 -2.50 -33.78 26.78
N PHE A 144 -1.25 -33.42 27.15
CA PHE A 144 -0.96 -32.34 28.09
C PHE A 144 -1.04 -30.92 27.51
N ASP A 145 -1.09 -30.76 26.18
CA ASP A 145 -1.19 -29.45 25.52
C ASP A 145 -2.67 -29.07 25.29
N VAL A 146 -3.33 -28.75 26.39
CA VAL A 146 -4.75 -28.33 26.43
C VAL A 146 -4.98 -27.09 25.55
N LEU A 147 -4.06 -26.12 25.58
CA LEU A 147 -4.17 -24.90 24.78
C LEU A 147 -4.03 -25.17 23.27
N GLY A 148 -3.11 -26.05 22.88
CA GLY A 148 -2.96 -26.48 21.50
C GLY A 148 -4.19 -27.22 20.99
N ASN A 149 -4.76 -28.10 21.82
CA ASN A 149 -6.01 -28.82 21.51
C ASN A 149 -7.19 -27.85 21.31
N ASP A 150 -7.37 -26.88 22.20
CA ASP A 150 -8.45 -25.90 22.09
C ASP A 150 -8.31 -25.04 20.81
N ARG A 151 -7.09 -24.55 20.52
CA ARG A 151 -6.83 -23.78 19.30
C ARG A 151 -7.12 -24.57 18.03
N ARG A 152 -6.73 -25.85 18.01
CA ARG A 152 -7.01 -26.75 16.88
C ARG A 152 -8.50 -26.97 16.74
N LYS A 153 -9.19 -27.24 17.84
CA LYS A 153 -10.64 -27.49 17.87
C LYS A 153 -11.42 -26.30 17.33
N GLU A 154 -11.11 -25.09 17.79
CA GLU A 154 -11.79 -23.87 17.31
C GLU A 154 -11.53 -23.59 15.83
N TRP A 155 -10.32 -23.84 15.33
CA TRP A 155 -10.04 -23.68 13.91
C TRP A 155 -10.66 -24.77 13.04
N ALA A 156 -10.65 -26.02 13.50
CA ALA A 156 -11.37 -27.11 12.84
C ALA A 156 -12.88 -26.85 12.78
N ALA A 157 -13.45 -26.20 13.81
CA ALA A 157 -14.85 -25.82 13.85
C ALA A 157 -15.24 -24.78 12.78
N LEU A 158 -14.29 -24.02 12.23
CA LEU A 158 -14.56 -23.08 11.12
C LEU A 158 -14.82 -23.80 9.78
N GLY A 159 -14.38 -25.05 9.63
CA GLY A 159 -14.61 -25.85 8.43
C GLY A 159 -14.17 -25.16 7.13
N ASN A 160 -15.06 -25.16 6.14
CA ASN A 160 -14.81 -24.59 4.80
C ASN A 160 -15.19 -23.11 4.69
N LEU A 161 -15.01 -22.34 5.78
CA LEU A 161 -15.25 -20.89 5.76
C LEU A 161 -14.33 -20.22 4.74
N SER A 162 -14.91 -19.34 3.91
CA SER A 162 -14.14 -18.60 2.91
C SER A 162 -13.18 -17.61 3.59
N LYS A 163 -12.16 -17.18 2.85
CA LYS A 163 -11.17 -16.21 3.36
C LYS A 163 -11.87 -14.89 3.69
N GLU A 164 -12.77 -14.45 2.82
CA GLU A 164 -13.55 -13.23 2.95
C GLU A 164 -14.47 -13.29 4.17
N ASP A 165 -15.22 -14.38 4.34
CA ASP A 165 -16.10 -14.56 5.51
C ASP A 165 -15.30 -14.61 6.81
N ALA A 166 -14.12 -15.24 6.80
CA ALA A 166 -13.23 -15.30 7.96
C ALA A 166 -12.69 -13.91 8.34
N MET A 167 -12.33 -13.08 7.35
CA MET A 167 -11.95 -11.67 7.61
C MET A 167 -13.10 -10.88 8.22
N LEU A 168 -14.30 -11.07 7.68
CA LEU A 168 -15.50 -10.35 8.08
C LEU A 168 -15.92 -10.72 9.50
N GLU A 169 -15.93 -12.02 9.84
CA GLU A 169 -16.20 -12.49 11.19
C GLU A 169 -15.12 -12.05 12.18
N PHE A 170 -13.84 -11.97 11.76
CA PHE A 170 -12.77 -11.42 12.59
C PHE A 170 -13.03 -9.97 12.97
N VAL A 171 -13.40 -9.13 11.99
CA VAL A 171 -13.71 -7.71 12.21
C VAL A 171 -14.94 -7.54 13.12
N LYS A 172 -16.01 -8.31 12.88
CA LYS A 172 -17.22 -8.28 13.71
C LYS A 172 -16.92 -8.69 15.16
N LEU A 173 -16.16 -9.76 15.35
CA LEU A 173 -15.78 -10.24 16.67
C LEU A 173 -14.90 -9.21 17.40
N LEU A 174 -13.92 -8.64 16.72
CA LEU A 174 -13.06 -7.61 17.31
C LEU A 174 -13.85 -6.35 17.71
N ASN A 175 -14.79 -5.90 16.86
CA ASN A 175 -15.64 -4.76 17.17
C ASN A 175 -16.56 -5.04 18.38
N ARG A 176 -16.99 -6.28 18.56
CA ARG A 176 -17.77 -6.70 19.75
C ARG A 176 -16.90 -6.73 21.01
N CYS A 177 -15.67 -7.23 20.92
CA CYS A 177 -14.74 -7.26 22.05
C CYS A 177 -14.27 -5.86 22.46
N CYS A 178 -14.18 -4.91 21.52
CA CYS A 178 -13.73 -3.55 21.81
C CYS A 178 -14.37 -2.51 20.89
N TYR A 179 -15.30 -1.71 21.45
CA TYR A 179 -15.97 -0.63 20.72
C TYR A 179 -15.01 0.50 20.26
N LEU A 180 -13.83 0.63 20.88
CA LEU A 180 -12.80 1.60 20.47
C LEU A 180 -12.24 1.30 19.08
N PHE A 181 -12.40 0.06 18.60
CA PHE A 181 -12.07 -0.29 17.22
C PHE A 181 -12.84 0.60 16.24
N SER A 182 -14.11 0.89 16.50
CA SER A 182 -14.91 1.74 15.61
C SER A 182 -14.40 3.18 15.53
N THR A 183 -14.01 3.76 16.68
CA THR A 183 -13.38 5.08 16.73
C THR A 183 -12.03 5.08 16.02
N TYR A 184 -11.23 4.01 16.17
CA TYR A 184 -9.94 3.86 15.51
C TYR A 184 -10.08 3.81 13.98
N VAL A 185 -11.04 3.04 13.46
CA VAL A 185 -11.33 2.97 12.03
C VAL A 185 -11.82 4.32 11.52
N THR A 186 -12.70 4.99 12.26
CA THR A 186 -13.19 6.34 11.88
C THR A 186 -12.04 7.35 11.80
N SER A 187 -11.11 7.35 12.76
CA SER A 187 -9.92 8.21 12.72
C SER A 187 -9.06 7.94 11.49
N HIS A 188 -8.80 6.67 11.16
CA HIS A 188 -8.06 6.33 9.94
C HIS A 188 -8.81 6.72 8.66
N LYS A 189 -10.16 6.67 8.65
CA LYS A 189 -10.98 7.11 7.51
C LYS A 189 -10.77 8.60 7.26
N ILE A 190 -10.82 9.40 8.32
CA ILE A 190 -10.58 10.85 8.27
C ILE A 190 -9.16 11.14 7.79
N GLU A 191 -8.16 10.44 8.35
CA GLU A 191 -6.75 10.61 7.96
C GLU A 191 -6.52 10.29 6.47
N LYS A 192 -7.09 9.18 5.96
CA LYS A 192 -7.00 8.79 4.54
C LYS A 192 -7.60 9.88 3.63
N GLN A 193 -8.78 10.40 3.99
CA GLN A 193 -9.45 11.46 3.24
C GLN A 193 -8.67 12.78 3.28
N GLU A 194 -8.10 13.13 4.42
CA GLU A 194 -7.29 14.35 4.56
C GLU A 194 -6.00 14.26 3.74
N GLN A 195 -5.31 13.12 3.76
CA GLN A 195 -4.13 12.90 2.94
C GLN A 195 -4.44 13.00 1.44
N GLU A 196 -5.57 12.46 0.98
CA GLU A 196 -5.99 12.56 -0.41
C GLU A 196 -6.28 14.01 -0.81
N LYS A 197 -6.97 14.76 0.06
CA LYS A 197 -7.23 16.18 -0.14
C LYS A 197 -5.93 16.99 -0.21
N ARG A 198 -5.02 16.78 0.73
CA ARG A 198 -3.69 17.42 0.75
C ARG A 198 -2.90 17.15 -0.53
N ARG A 199 -2.89 15.91 -1.02
CA ARG A 199 -2.23 15.55 -2.30
C ARG A 199 -2.83 16.30 -3.49
N LYS A 200 -4.16 16.41 -3.55
CA LYS A 200 -4.86 17.16 -4.62
C LYS A 200 -4.55 18.65 -4.56
N GLU A 201 -4.54 19.24 -3.36
CA GLU A 201 -4.21 20.65 -3.15
C GLU A 201 -2.74 20.95 -3.48
N GLU A 202 -1.80 20.08 -3.09
CA GLU A 202 -0.38 20.20 -3.44
C GLU A 202 -0.16 20.08 -4.95
N GLU A 203 -0.84 19.15 -5.63
CA GLU A 203 -0.75 19.02 -7.09
C GLU A 203 -1.31 20.25 -7.81
N GLU A 204 -2.46 20.76 -7.36
CA GLU A 204 -3.05 21.98 -7.90
C GLU A 204 -2.14 23.20 -7.66
N GLN A 205 -1.56 23.31 -6.47
CA GLN A 205 -0.62 24.37 -6.13
C GLN A 205 0.63 24.32 -7.03
N ARG A 206 1.20 23.13 -7.23
CA ARG A 206 2.33 22.93 -8.14
C ARG A 206 1.98 23.27 -9.58
N ARG A 207 0.75 22.99 -10.03
CA ARG A 207 0.27 23.37 -11.36
C ARG A 207 0.19 24.90 -11.50
N ARG A 208 -0.41 25.59 -10.52
CA ARG A 208 -0.52 27.05 -10.49
C ARG A 208 0.86 27.72 -10.47
N GLU A 209 1.78 27.23 -9.64
CA GLU A 209 3.16 27.75 -9.60
C GLU A 209 3.90 27.55 -10.92
N LYS A 210 3.69 26.43 -11.60
CA LYS A 210 4.29 26.18 -12.93
C LYS A 210 3.72 27.13 -13.98
N GLU A 211 2.40 27.32 -13.99
CA GLU A 211 1.73 28.28 -14.89
C GLU A 211 2.19 29.72 -14.63
N GLU A 212 2.36 30.12 -13.36
CA GLU A 212 2.87 31.43 -13.00
C GLU A 212 4.33 31.62 -13.42
N LYS A 213 5.19 30.63 -13.15
CA LYS A 213 6.60 30.65 -13.60
C LYS A 213 6.71 30.75 -15.10
N GLU A 214 5.89 30.00 -15.84
CA GLU A 214 5.89 30.06 -17.30
C GLU A 214 5.39 31.41 -17.82
N ARG A 215 4.41 32.03 -17.16
CA ARG A 215 3.96 33.39 -17.49
C ARG A 215 5.08 34.41 -17.26
N LEU A 216 5.77 34.34 -16.14
CA LEU A 216 6.90 35.23 -15.82
C LEU A 216 8.04 35.04 -16.82
N GLN A 217 8.39 33.80 -17.18
CA GLN A 217 9.40 33.51 -18.21
C GLN A 217 9.02 34.11 -19.57
N ARG A 218 7.77 33.93 -20.01
CA ARG A 218 7.30 34.53 -21.27
C ARG A 218 7.32 36.06 -21.24
N GLU A 219 7.04 36.67 -20.09
CA GLU A 219 7.12 38.12 -19.94
C GLU A 219 8.56 38.62 -19.96
N GLU A 220 9.47 37.92 -19.27
CA GLU A 220 10.90 38.22 -19.26
C GLU A 220 11.52 38.06 -20.65
N GLU A 221 11.22 36.98 -21.36
CA GLU A 221 11.66 36.75 -22.74
C GLU A 221 11.19 37.88 -23.69
N LYS A 222 9.95 38.33 -23.54
CA LYS A 222 9.44 39.48 -24.32
C LYS A 222 10.19 40.76 -24.00
N ARG A 223 10.46 41.03 -22.72
CA ARG A 223 11.24 42.21 -22.30
C ARG A 223 12.66 42.18 -22.87
N ILE A 224 13.32 41.03 -22.82
CA ILE A 224 14.66 40.83 -23.40
C ILE A 224 14.63 41.02 -24.92
N GLN A 225 13.62 40.48 -25.59
CA GLN A 225 13.44 40.62 -27.04
C GLN A 225 13.23 42.09 -27.44
N GLU A 226 12.35 42.80 -26.75
CA GLU A 226 12.08 44.23 -26.98
C GLU A 226 13.33 45.10 -26.74
N GLU A 227 14.09 44.82 -25.66
CA GLU A 227 15.35 45.52 -25.38
C GLU A 227 16.40 45.23 -26.45
N SER A 228 16.54 43.98 -26.88
CA SER A 228 17.44 43.58 -27.96
C SER A 228 17.12 44.28 -29.28
N GLU A 229 15.83 44.36 -29.63
CA GLU A 229 15.38 45.08 -30.82
C GLU A 229 15.64 46.58 -30.73
N ARG A 230 15.43 47.18 -29.56
CA ARG A 230 15.73 48.59 -29.33
C ARG A 230 17.23 48.88 -29.50
N LEU A 231 18.09 48.05 -28.89
CA LEU A 231 19.54 48.16 -29.04
C LEU A 231 19.99 47.99 -30.49
N LYS A 232 19.40 47.06 -31.25
CA LYS A 232 19.68 46.90 -32.69
C LYS A 232 19.32 48.16 -33.49
N ARG A 233 18.15 48.74 -33.24
CA ARG A 233 17.72 49.99 -33.91
C ARG A 233 18.67 51.15 -33.59
N GLU A 234 19.06 51.32 -32.33
CA GLU A 234 20.02 52.35 -31.92
C GLU A 234 21.40 52.12 -32.54
N ALA A 235 21.87 50.87 -32.64
CA ALA A 235 23.13 50.54 -33.28
C ALA A 235 23.10 50.81 -34.80
N GLU A 236 22.00 50.47 -35.48
CA GLU A 236 21.81 50.78 -36.90
C GLU A 236 21.78 52.30 -37.15
N GLU A 237 21.10 53.06 -36.30
CA GLU A 237 21.06 54.53 -36.40
C GLU A 237 22.47 55.12 -36.20
N ARG A 238 23.21 54.66 -35.18
CA ARG A 238 24.60 55.07 -34.94
C ARG A 238 25.48 54.77 -36.14
N ARG A 239 25.35 53.58 -36.74
CA ARG A 239 26.09 53.21 -37.96
C ARG A 239 25.75 54.14 -39.13
N ARG A 240 24.48 54.48 -39.34
CA ARG A 240 24.07 55.42 -40.40
C ARG A 240 24.69 56.81 -40.19
N ILE A 241 24.65 57.32 -38.95
CA ILE A 241 25.24 58.61 -38.61
C ILE A 241 26.76 58.59 -38.85
N GLU A 242 27.44 57.51 -38.47
CA GLU A 242 28.88 57.35 -38.68
C GLU A 242 29.24 57.28 -40.17
N GLU A 243 28.50 56.52 -40.97
CA GLU A 243 28.66 56.43 -42.42
C GLU A 243 28.42 57.79 -43.12
N GLU A 244 27.41 58.54 -42.69
CA GLU A 244 27.13 59.88 -43.21
C GLU A 244 28.26 60.87 -42.84
N LYS A 245 28.73 60.84 -41.59
CA LYS A 245 29.87 61.65 -41.14
C LYS A 245 31.12 61.36 -41.97
N LEU A 246 31.41 60.09 -42.22
CA LEU A 246 32.54 59.67 -43.03
C LEU A 246 32.43 60.19 -44.47
N ARG A 247 31.25 60.09 -45.10
CA ARG A 247 31.01 60.64 -46.44
C ARG A 247 31.22 62.15 -46.49
N LEU A 248 30.68 62.88 -45.50
CA LEU A 248 30.84 64.33 -45.42
C LEU A 248 32.31 64.72 -45.21
N GLU A 249 33.05 63.95 -44.41
CA GLU A 249 34.47 64.15 -44.20
C GLU A 249 35.29 63.93 -45.48
N GLN A 250 35.00 62.87 -46.23
CA GLN A 250 35.61 62.62 -47.55
C GLN A 250 35.34 63.78 -48.52
N GLN A 251 34.10 64.29 -48.58
CA GLN A 251 33.76 65.44 -49.41
C GLN A 251 34.54 66.69 -48.97
N LYS A 252 34.66 66.94 -47.67
CA LYS A 252 35.49 68.04 -47.12
C LYS A 252 36.96 67.87 -47.49
N GLN A 253 37.52 66.66 -47.45
CA GLN A 253 38.89 66.39 -47.88
C GLN A 253 39.08 66.67 -49.38
N HIS A 254 38.17 66.18 -50.23
CA HIS A 254 38.20 66.45 -51.66
C HIS A 254 38.15 67.95 -51.96
N TYR A 255 37.26 68.69 -51.29
CA TYR A 255 37.17 70.15 -51.40
C TYR A 255 38.46 70.85 -50.97
N ARG A 256 39.04 70.47 -49.82
CA ARG A 256 40.32 71.03 -49.33
C ARG A 256 41.46 70.78 -50.32
N ASN A 257 41.55 69.57 -50.88
CA ASN A 257 42.57 69.21 -51.86
C ASN A 257 42.42 70.00 -53.16
N SER A 258 41.19 70.10 -53.68
CA SER A 258 40.87 70.91 -54.87
C SER A 258 41.25 72.39 -54.67
N LYS A 259 40.92 72.97 -53.52
CA LYS A 259 41.31 74.35 -53.17
C LYS A 259 42.82 74.54 -53.12
N LYS A 260 43.56 73.61 -52.49
CA LYS A 260 45.03 73.64 -52.47
C LYS A 260 45.62 73.60 -53.88
N GLN A 261 45.07 72.74 -54.75
CA GLN A 261 45.56 72.59 -56.13
C GLN A 261 45.32 73.85 -56.96
N GLN A 262 44.13 74.46 -56.88
CA GLN A 262 43.85 75.76 -57.49
C GLN A 262 44.82 76.85 -57.02
N GLN A 263 45.16 76.84 -55.73
CA GLN A 263 46.09 77.81 -55.16
C GLN A 263 47.52 77.61 -55.67
N LEU A 264 47.96 76.35 -55.81
CA LEU A 264 49.25 75.97 -56.40
C LEU A 264 49.34 76.40 -57.87
N GLU A 265 48.29 76.11 -58.65
CA GLU A 265 48.21 76.48 -60.06
C GLU A 265 48.26 78.00 -60.24
N ARG A 266 47.57 78.74 -59.37
CA ARG A 266 47.63 80.21 -59.34
C ARG A 266 49.02 80.75 -59.02
N LEU A 267 49.75 80.10 -58.11
CA LEU A 267 51.14 80.44 -57.77
C LEU A 267 52.11 80.12 -58.92
N CYS A 268 51.95 78.97 -59.59
CA CYS A 268 52.73 78.61 -60.77
C CYS A 268 52.55 79.64 -61.90
N LEU A 269 51.30 80.05 -62.17
CA LEU A 269 51.00 81.08 -63.18
C LEU A 269 51.59 82.46 -62.82
N GLN A 270 51.72 82.78 -61.52
CA GLN A 270 52.38 84.02 -61.08
C GLN A 270 53.90 84.00 -61.25
N HIS A 271 54.55 82.85 -61.07
CA HIS A 271 56.02 82.71 -61.26
C HIS A 271 56.45 82.65 -62.73
N GLN A 272 55.52 82.49 -63.67
CA GLN A 272 55.80 82.37 -65.10
C GLN A 272 55.65 83.71 -65.86
N ARG A 273 55.31 84.79 -65.17
CA ARG A 273 55.29 86.18 -65.66
C ARG A 273 56.46 86.96 -65.09
#